data_AF-A0A0R0I6H0-F1
#
_entry.id   AF-A0A0R0I6H0-F1
#
_cell.length_a   1.000
_cell.length_b   1.000
_cell.length_c   1.000
_cell.angle_alpha   90.00
_cell.angle_beta   90.00
_cell.angle_gamma   90.00
#
_symmetry.space_group_name_H-M   'P 1'
#
loop_
_entity.id
_entity.type
_entity.pdbx_description
1 polymer ?
#
loop_
_entity_poly.entity_id
_entity_poly.type
_entity_poly.pdbx_seq_one_letter_code
_entity_poly.pdbx_strand_id
1 'polypeptide(L)'
;MGTEFETIEARITSMLPQLQSECGILQRMVYKNKNQHRRSSYFQRLLKVRRDLRLLQSANMEELVSSCLLVIKGDRPKQKLHLLGR
;
A
#
# COMPACT_ATOMS: atom_id res chain seq x y z
N MET A 1 15.78 16.04 -14.76
CA MET A 1 15.73 15.36 -13.44
C MET A 1 14.53 15.80 -12.60
N GLY A 2 14.26 17.10 -12.40
CA GLY A 2 13.10 17.54 -11.57
C GLY A 2 11.73 17.09 -12.09
N THR A 3 11.45 17.30 -13.39
CA THR A 3 10.14 16.99 -14.00
C THR A 3 9.80 15.50 -14.00
N GLU A 4 10.77 14.63 -14.29
CA GLU A 4 10.58 13.18 -14.28
C GLU A 4 10.28 12.68 -12.87
N PHE A 5 11.03 13.18 -11.88
CA PHE A 5 10.84 12.82 -10.48
C PHE A 5 9.46 13.27 -9.98
N GLU A 6 9.06 14.52 -10.23
CA GLU A 6 7.74 15.05 -9.89
C GLU A 6 6.61 14.24 -10.53
N THR A 7 6.80 13.80 -11.79
CA THR A 7 5.83 12.95 -12.49
C THR A 7 5.70 11.57 -11.82
N ILE A 8 6.83 10.97 -11.42
CA ILE A 8 6.84 9.67 -10.71
C ILE A 8 6.21 9.82 -9.32
N GLU A 9 6.55 10.87 -8.59
CA GLU A 9 5.98 11.18 -7.28
C GLU A 9 4.46 11.35 -7.37
N ALA A 10 3.97 12.17 -8.31
CA ALA A 10 2.54 12.36 -8.52
C ALA A 10 1.85 11.03 -8.86
N ARG A 11 2.47 10.20 -9.71
CA ARG A 11 1.94 8.88 -10.06
C ARG A 11 1.84 7.97 -8.85
N ILE A 12 2.91 7.81 -8.07
CA ILE A 12 2.93 6.95 -6.88
C ILE A 12 1.89 7.43 -5.86
N THR A 13 1.86 8.74 -5.58
CA THR A 13 0.90 9.32 -4.64
C THR A 13 -0.55 9.12 -5.11
N SER A 14 -0.82 9.19 -6.41
CA SER A 14 -2.16 8.91 -6.97
C SER A 14 -2.58 7.43 -6.87
N MET A 15 -1.61 6.49 -6.86
CA MET A 15 -1.88 5.06 -6.77
C MET A 15 -2.32 4.64 -5.36
N LEU A 16 -1.92 5.36 -4.31
CA LEU A 16 -2.30 5.06 -2.93
C LEU A 16 -3.83 5.08 -2.70
N PRO A 17 -4.56 6.17 -3.02
CA PRO A 17 -6.03 6.18 -2.88
C PRO A 17 -6.72 5.23 -3.86
N GLN A 18 -6.14 4.98 -5.04
CA GLN A 18 -6.66 3.97 -5.98
C GLN A 18 -6.61 2.57 -5.36
N LEU A 19 -5.46 2.18 -4.79
CA LEU A 19 -5.29 0.92 -4.08
C LEU A 19 -6.28 0.79 -2.91
N GLN A 20 -6.49 1.87 -2.14
CA GLN A 20 -7.49 1.87 -1.06
C GLN A 20 -8.92 1.63 -1.58
N SER A 21 -9.30 2.29 -2.68
CA SER A 21 -10.60 2.09 -3.34
C SER A 21 -10.77 0.64 -3.82
N GLU A 22 -9.76 0.08 -4.49
CA GLU A 22 -9.73 -1.31 -4.97
C GLU A 22 -9.83 -2.32 -3.82
N CYS A 23 -9.12 -2.09 -2.72
CA CYS A 23 -9.25 -2.88 -1.50
C CYS A 23 -10.70 -2.87 -0.98
N GLY A 24 -11.36 -1.71 -0.99
CA GLY A 24 -12.76 -1.57 -0.63
C GLY A 24 -13.71 -2.34 -1.55
N ILE A 25 -13.47 -2.31 -2.87
CA ILE A 25 -14.22 -3.08 -3.86
C ILE A 25 -14.06 -4.58 -3.60
N LEU A 26 -12.81 -5.06 -3.44
CA LEU A 26 -12.54 -6.47 -3.16
C LEU A 26 -13.22 -6.92 -1.86
N GLN A 27 -13.19 -6.11 -0.81
CA GLN A 27 -13.82 -6.43 0.46
C GLN A 27 -15.34 -6.59 0.31
N ARG A 28 -16.00 -5.71 -0.45
CA ARG A 28 -17.45 -5.83 -0.78
C ARG A 28 -17.73 -7.08 -1.62
N MET A 29 -16.90 -7.37 -2.63
CA MET A 29 -17.02 -8.58 -3.44
C MET A 29 -16.90 -9.84 -2.59
N VAL A 30 -15.87 -9.92 -1.74
CA VAL A 30 -15.66 -11.08 -0.86
C VAL A 30 -16.82 -11.24 0.12
N TYR A 31 -17.33 -10.14 0.69
CA TYR A 31 -18.47 -10.18 1.60
C TYR A 31 -19.73 -10.75 0.90
N LYS A 32 -20.09 -10.20 -0.26
CA LYS A 32 -21.29 -10.61 -1.02
C LYS A 32 -21.22 -12.08 -1.48
N ASN A 33 -20.04 -12.56 -1.85
CA ASN A 33 -19.85 -13.87 -2.48
C ASN A 33 -19.47 -15.01 -1.52
N LYS A 34 -19.29 -14.71 -0.23
CA LYS A 34 -18.78 -15.66 0.78
C LYS A 34 -19.59 -16.96 0.87
N ASN A 35 -20.92 -16.87 0.81
CA ASN A 35 -21.80 -18.02 1.02
C ASN A 35 -21.98 -18.85 -0.26
N GLN A 36 -22.07 -18.20 -1.42
CA GLN A 36 -22.27 -18.88 -2.71
C GLN A 36 -21.02 -19.62 -3.19
N HIS A 37 -19.83 -19.10 -2.88
CA HIS A 37 -18.58 -19.56 -3.51
C HIS A 37 -17.56 -20.09 -2.50
N ARG A 38 -18.01 -20.43 -1.28
CA ARG A 38 -17.14 -20.85 -0.16
C ARG A 38 -16.11 -21.93 -0.53
N ARG A 39 -16.48 -22.88 -1.41
CA ARG A 39 -15.63 -24.01 -1.84
C ARG A 39 -15.00 -23.83 -3.21
N SER A 40 -15.22 -22.69 -3.86
CA SER A 40 -14.66 -22.44 -5.19
C SER A 40 -13.17 -22.09 -5.10
N SER A 41 -12.36 -22.68 -5.99
CA SER A 41 -10.92 -22.43 -6.08
C SER A 41 -10.59 -20.97 -6.41
N TYR A 42 -11.39 -20.32 -7.26
CA TYR A 42 -11.19 -18.89 -7.56
C TYR A 42 -11.48 -18.03 -6.31
N PHE A 43 -12.47 -18.39 -5.50
CA PHE A 43 -12.82 -17.64 -4.31
C PHE A 43 -11.73 -17.78 -3.24
N GLN A 44 -11.10 -18.96 -3.13
CA GLN A 44 -9.92 -19.15 -2.29
C GLN A 44 -8.75 -18.26 -2.72
N ARG A 45 -8.53 -18.05 -4.03
CA ARG A 45 -7.52 -17.09 -4.53
C ARG A 45 -7.87 -15.66 -4.15
N LEU A 46 -9.12 -15.24 -4.28
CA LEU A 46 -9.58 -13.92 -3.81
C LEU A 46 -9.35 -13.72 -2.31
N LEU A 47 -9.59 -14.77 -1.50
CA LEU A 47 -9.31 -14.73 -0.07
C LEU A 47 -7.81 -14.61 0.24
N LYS A 48 -6.93 -15.18 -0.59
CA LYS A 48 -5.47 -15.00 -0.48
C LYS A 48 -5.08 -13.56 -0.78
N VAL A 49 -5.52 -13.00 -1.90
CA VAL A 49 -5.30 -11.58 -2.25
C VAL A 49 -5.77 -10.66 -1.13
N ARG A 50 -6.94 -10.92 -0.55
CA ARG A 50 -7.44 -10.15 0.59
C ARG A 50 -6.51 -10.20 1.81
N ARG A 51 -5.88 -11.36 2.09
CA ARG A 51 -4.92 -11.49 3.20
C ARG A 51 -3.66 -10.68 2.92
N ASP A 52 -3.13 -10.79 1.70
CA ASP A 52 -1.92 -10.08 1.28
C ASP A 52 -2.16 -8.56 1.30
N LEU A 53 -3.33 -8.08 0.87
CA LEU A 53 -3.70 -6.66 0.93
C LEU A 53 -3.85 -6.16 2.37
N ARG A 54 -4.36 -6.96 3.31
CA ARG A 54 -4.41 -6.56 4.73
C ARG A 54 -3.00 -6.40 5.31
N LEU A 55 -2.09 -7.31 4.96
CA LEU A 55 -0.68 -7.20 5.36
C LEU A 55 -0.06 -5.93 4.77
N LEU A 56 -0.32 -5.65 3.48
CA LEU A 56 0.14 -4.43 2.83
C LEU A 56 -0.41 -3.17 3.49
N GLN A 57 -1.71 -3.13 3.84
CA GLN A 57 -2.33 -2.02 4.56
C GLN A 57 -1.73 -1.83 5.96
N SER A 58 -1.36 -2.91 6.65
CA SER A 58 -0.71 -2.84 7.96
C SER A 58 0.73 -2.29 7.92
N ALA A 59 1.35 -2.26 6.74
CA ALA A 59 2.71 -1.74 6.55
C ALA A 59 2.78 -0.19 6.45
N ASN A 60 1.66 0.52 6.65
CA ASN A 60 1.58 1.98 6.54
C ASN A 60 2.22 2.54 5.24
N MET A 61 1.75 2.06 4.10
CA MET A 61 2.32 2.36 2.77
C MET A 61 2.48 3.85 2.48
N GLU A 62 1.59 4.70 3.00
CA GLU A 62 1.65 6.15 2.82
C GLU A 62 2.88 6.76 3.52
N GLU A 63 3.18 6.33 4.74
CA GLU A 63 4.38 6.76 5.48
C GLU A 63 5.65 6.23 4.82
N LEU A 64 5.63 4.97 4.34
CA LEU A 64 6.76 4.38 3.62
C LEU A 64 7.05 5.14 2.32
N VAL A 65 6.03 5.40 1.51
CA VAL A 65 6.16 6.17 0.26
C VAL A 65 6.68 7.57 0.56
N SER A 66 6.09 8.26 1.54
CA SER A 66 6.52 9.62 1.92
C SER A 66 7.98 9.64 2.39
N SER A 67 8.38 8.67 3.21
CA SER A 67 9.76 8.53 3.69
C SER A 67 10.74 8.27 2.54
N CYS A 68 10.38 7.38 1.60
CA CYS A 68 11.19 7.12 0.42
C CYS A 68 11.33 8.36 -0.46
N LEU A 69 10.24 9.09 -0.71
CA LEU A 69 10.24 10.32 -1.51
C LEU A 69 11.12 11.41 -0.88
N LEU A 70 11.07 11.60 0.43
CA LEU A 70 11.93 12.55 1.15
C LEU A 70 13.41 12.18 1.01
N VAL A 71 13.76 10.90 1.18
CA VAL A 71 15.13 10.41 1.01
C VAL A 71 15.63 10.62 -0.41
N ILE A 72 14.80 10.37 -1.43
CA ILE A 72 15.19 10.53 -2.84
C ILE A 72 15.31 12.01 -3.22
N LYS A 73 14.43 12.88 -2.70
CA LYS A 73 14.54 14.35 -2.87
C LYS A 73 15.78 14.94 -2.20
N GLY A 74 16.41 14.21 -1.28
CA GLY A 74 17.49 14.72 -0.44
C GLY A 74 17.00 15.61 0.70
N ASP A 75 15.68 15.74 0.88
CA ASP A 75 15.05 16.49 1.96
C ASP A 75 14.92 15.61 3.20
N ARG A 76 16.06 15.14 3.72
CA ARG A 76 16.05 14.34 4.96
C ARG A 76 15.53 15.22 6.10
N PRO A 77 14.39 14.88 6.73
CA PRO A 77 14.17 15.35 8.09
C PRO A 77 15.34 14.83 8.92
N LYS A 78 15.88 15.66 9.83
CA LYS A 78 16.91 15.30 10.81
C LYS A 78 16.36 14.26 11.79
N GLN A 79 16.00 13.07 11.31
CA GLN A 79 15.61 11.96 12.15
C GLN A 79 16.80 11.70 13.06
N LYS A 80 16.57 11.95 14.35
CA LYS A 80 17.46 11.60 15.44
C LYS A 80 17.88 10.14 15.20
N LEU A 81 19.13 9.96 14.78
CA LEU A 81 19.87 8.75 15.11
C LEU A 81 19.80 8.67 16.64
N HIS A 82 18.77 8.01 17.15
CA HIS A 82 18.86 7.41 18.47
C HIS A 82 19.93 6.35 18.31
N LEU A 83 21.16 6.77 18.58
CA LEU A 83 22.29 5.93 18.92
C LEU A 83 21.77 4.80 19.80
N LEU A 84 21.63 3.61 19.22
CA LEU A 84 21.81 2.37 19.96
C LEU A 84 23.30 2.26 20.25
N GLY A 85 23.76 3.11 21.17
CA GLY A 85 25.04 3.03 21.83
C GLY A 85 24.86 2.31 23.15
N ARG A 86 24.95 0.98 23.11
CA ARG A 86 25.50 0.13 24.17
C ARG A 86 25.81 -1.23 23.60
#